data_AF-A0A6L9LDH4-F1
#
_entry.id   AF-A0A6L9LDH4-F1
#
_cell.length_a   1.000
_cell.length_b   1.000
_cell.length_c   1.000
_cell.angle_alpha   90.00
_cell.angle_beta   90.00
_cell.angle_gamma   90.00
#
_symmetry.space_group_name_H-M   'P 1'
#
loop_
_entity.id
_entity.type
_entity.pdbx_description
1 polymer ?
#
loop_
_entity_poly.entity_id
_entity_poly.type
_entity_poly.pdbx_seq_one_letter_code
_entity_poly.pdbx_strand_id
1 'polypeptide(L)'
;MGTLVRLPLNGTVENFGEAPVTLDVAGGEYTAGRIDEPALHFPQVGKAEALEQPFPLDSTYSLAFWVKVDGNPTNSWVLYKFSGLNRWLYLNLASPLTRWSYIVILQHTDKISVYLNSVLRSSESMPDGWGKPTGFCVVNDSPAKSGYMTLEDITLLSGVDYSLVKPAIPTPTPTMDIRYSINGTDFKTFGVYVSASDGLLDNLLLKDPIEYEWPDYHGKIVDLSTPRYQPRTISLDCFLKASSADDFIEKVALFIGQFQQRNTQRLKLNAYSQKPHVFEVYLNSSINLKKRWRDGDMVGTFQLTLIEPEPIKRVLSFGAGLAYITLTTSKMVAIHWGDGTHTYNVFGTGVSVEHTYQTPGPHEIIITGVIEDITDFSSNAALLWNKL
;
A
#
# COMPACT_ATOMS: atom_id res chain seq x y z
N MET A 1 8.25 8.25 31.67
CA MET A 1 7.94 8.17 30.24
C MET A 1 7.25 9.47 29.90
N GLY A 2 7.86 10.28 29.03
CA GLY A 2 7.42 11.65 28.77
C GLY A 2 6.17 11.71 27.92
N THR A 3 5.35 12.74 28.16
CA THR A 3 4.15 13.03 27.37
C THR A 3 4.52 13.18 25.90
N LEU A 4 4.02 12.26 25.06
CA LEU A 4 4.23 12.26 23.62
C LEU A 4 3.24 13.21 22.97
N VAL A 5 3.72 14.34 22.46
CA VAL A 5 2.92 15.24 21.63
C VAL A 5 3.35 14.99 20.18
N ARG A 6 2.56 14.19 19.47
CA ARG A 6 2.57 14.18 18.00
C ARG A 6 1.56 15.21 17.54
N LEU A 7 1.97 16.08 16.63
CA LEU A 7 1.11 17.09 16.04
C LEU A 7 0.69 16.62 14.64
N PRO A 8 -0.38 15.83 14.49
CA PRO A 8 -0.89 15.48 13.17
C PRO A 8 -1.46 16.76 12.54
N LEU A 9 -0.77 17.25 11.52
CA LEU A 9 -1.16 18.44 10.76
C LEU A 9 -2.25 18.06 9.74
N ASN A 10 -3.28 17.32 10.17
CA ASN A 10 -4.29 16.68 9.30
C ASN A 10 -5.72 17.20 9.58
N GLY A 11 -5.91 18.23 10.41
CA GLY A 11 -7.25 18.72 10.77
C GLY A 11 -8.05 17.81 11.73
N THR A 12 -7.51 16.64 12.07
CA THR A 12 -7.99 15.77 13.16
C THR A 12 -6.81 15.38 14.03
N VAL A 13 -6.89 15.75 15.31
CA VAL A 13 -5.91 15.37 16.34
C VAL A 13 -6.07 13.89 16.65
N GLU A 14 -5.23 13.02 16.09
CA GLU A 14 -5.12 11.63 16.55
C GLU A 14 -4.09 11.54 17.69
N ASN A 15 -4.59 11.19 18.88
CA ASN A 15 -3.89 11.17 20.16
C ASN A 15 -3.14 9.86 20.39
N PHE A 16 -1.90 9.95 20.91
CA PHE A 16 -1.19 8.81 21.52
C PHE A 16 -0.63 9.13 22.94
N GLY A 17 -1.14 10.18 23.62
CA GLY A 17 -0.63 10.62 24.94
C GLY A 17 -1.69 11.19 25.91
N GLU A 18 -1.33 11.34 27.19
CA GLU A 18 -2.24 11.69 28.32
C GLU A 18 -2.73 13.17 28.37
N ALA A 19 -2.24 14.07 27.50
CA ALA A 19 -2.71 15.47 27.44
C ALA A 19 -2.63 16.04 26.00
N PRO A 20 -3.75 16.30 25.32
CA PRO A 20 -3.74 16.82 23.96
C PRO A 20 -3.30 18.29 23.90
N VAL A 21 -2.28 18.60 23.09
CA VAL A 21 -1.91 19.98 22.76
C VAL A 21 -2.64 20.38 21.48
N THR A 22 -3.53 21.37 21.58
CA THR A 22 -4.24 21.94 20.42
C THR A 22 -3.43 23.07 19.81
N LEU A 23 -3.25 23.06 18.49
CA LEU A 23 -2.63 24.16 17.75
C LEU A 23 -3.71 25.01 17.08
N ASP A 24 -3.66 26.32 17.29
CA ASP A 24 -4.40 27.29 16.49
C ASP A 24 -3.55 27.71 15.29
N VAL A 25 -4.04 27.40 14.08
CA VAL A 25 -3.34 27.65 12.83
C VAL A 25 -4.00 28.82 12.10
N ALA A 26 -3.23 29.87 11.86
CA ALA A 26 -3.67 31.05 11.12
C ALA A 26 -2.71 31.33 9.97
N GLY A 27 -3.22 31.48 8.75
CA GLY A 27 -2.40 31.81 7.56
C GLY A 27 -1.52 30.66 7.04
N GLY A 28 -1.65 29.45 7.57
CA GLY A 28 -1.04 28.24 6.99
C GLY A 28 -2.04 27.45 6.13
N GLU A 29 -1.52 26.66 5.19
CA GLU A 29 -2.27 25.83 4.25
C GLU A 29 -1.86 24.36 4.39
N TYR A 30 -2.83 23.44 4.36
CA TYR A 30 -2.54 22.02 4.30
C TYR A 30 -2.20 21.59 2.87
N THR A 31 -1.08 20.87 2.73
CA THR A 31 -0.53 20.43 1.44
C THR A 31 -0.11 18.97 1.51
N ALA A 32 0.17 18.34 0.37
CA ALA A 32 0.73 16.99 0.35
C ALA A 32 2.17 16.98 0.90
N GLY A 33 2.41 16.13 1.89
CA GLY A 33 3.68 15.95 2.56
C GLY A 33 4.63 14.96 1.86
N ARG A 34 5.54 14.37 2.62
CA ARG A 34 6.62 13.51 2.11
C ARG A 34 6.15 12.15 1.60
N ILE A 35 5.07 11.61 2.16
CA ILE A 35 4.55 10.24 1.91
C ILE A 35 3.01 10.26 1.78
N ASP A 36 2.46 11.25 1.08
CA ASP A 36 1.01 11.51 0.98
C ASP A 36 0.30 11.82 2.32
N GLU A 37 1.05 11.94 3.42
CA GLU A 37 0.58 12.51 4.68
C GLU A 37 0.40 14.03 4.55
N PRO A 38 -0.59 14.64 5.21
CA PRO A 38 -0.76 16.09 5.20
C PRO A 38 0.39 16.82 5.89
N ALA A 39 0.83 17.91 5.27
CA ALA A 39 1.86 18.79 5.80
C ALA A 39 1.34 20.23 5.88
N LEU A 40 1.79 20.99 6.87
CA LEU A 40 1.42 22.39 7.02
C LEU A 40 2.44 23.27 6.32
N HIS A 41 1.98 23.99 5.30
CA HIS A 41 2.75 24.98 4.56
C HIS A 41 2.42 26.39 5.02
N PHE A 42 3.45 27.22 5.22
CA PHE A 42 3.31 28.64 5.48
C PHE A 42 3.78 29.44 4.26
N PRO A 43 2.88 30.12 3.53
CA PRO A 43 3.24 30.88 2.33
C PRO A 43 3.59 32.33 2.71
N GLN A 44 4.69 32.55 3.44
CA GLN A 44 5.26 33.84 3.91
C GLN A 44 4.75 34.33 5.27
N VAL A 45 3.44 34.27 5.50
CA VAL A 45 2.80 34.77 6.71
C VAL A 45 1.94 33.67 7.31
N GLY A 46 1.94 33.56 8.63
CA GLY A 46 1.12 32.61 9.35
C GLY A 46 1.78 32.16 10.64
N LYS A 47 1.01 31.46 11.46
CA LYS A 47 1.48 30.87 12.72
C LYS A 47 0.70 29.59 13.01
N ALA A 48 1.36 28.69 13.72
CA ALA A 48 0.72 27.64 14.49
C ALA A 48 1.07 27.87 15.96
N GLU A 49 0.07 28.07 16.81
CA GLU A 49 0.26 28.41 18.22
C GLU A 49 -0.33 27.30 19.10
N ALA A 50 0.49 26.73 19.97
CA ALA A 50 -0.01 25.86 21.03
C ALA A 50 -0.72 26.71 22.08
N LEU A 51 -1.98 26.38 22.37
CA LEU A 51 -2.79 27.14 23.35
C LEU A 51 -2.25 27.03 24.78
N GLU A 52 -1.47 25.98 25.07
CA GLU A 52 -0.73 25.80 26.31
C GLU A 52 0.74 25.54 26.01
N GLN A 53 1.65 26.14 26.79
CA GLN A 53 3.08 25.91 26.63
C GLN A 53 3.41 24.46 27.03
N PRO A 54 3.90 23.61 26.11
CA PRO A 54 4.01 22.18 26.38
C PRO A 54 5.13 21.84 27.38
N PHE A 55 6.18 22.66 27.49
CA PHE A 55 7.25 22.51 28.49
C PHE A 55 8.15 23.77 28.57
N PRO A 56 8.94 23.93 29.66
CA PRO A 56 9.97 24.98 29.78
C PRO A 56 11.18 24.69 28.89
N LEU A 57 11.64 25.68 28.12
CA LEU A 57 12.79 25.54 27.20
C LEU A 57 14.15 25.35 27.88
N ASP A 58 14.23 25.40 29.21
CA ASP A 58 15.41 25.08 30.03
C ASP A 58 15.34 23.68 30.66
N SER A 59 14.27 22.93 30.38
CA SER A 59 14.14 21.53 30.78
C SER A 59 14.89 20.59 29.82
N THR A 60 14.95 19.30 30.17
CA THR A 60 15.43 18.26 29.27
C THR A 60 14.31 17.84 28.32
N TYR A 61 14.55 17.83 27.01
CA TYR A 61 13.55 17.42 26.00
C TYR A 61 14.19 16.92 24.70
N SER A 62 13.37 16.24 23.91
CA SER A 62 13.64 15.89 22.52
C SER A 62 12.54 16.44 21.62
N LEU A 63 12.93 17.10 20.54
CA LEU A 63 12.04 17.58 19.49
C LEU A 63 12.51 17.00 18.16
N ALA A 64 11.60 16.46 17.37
CA ALA A 64 11.87 16.00 16.03
C ALA A 64 10.77 16.44 15.07
N PHE A 65 11.13 16.79 13.84
CA PHE A 65 10.17 17.15 12.80
C PHE A 65 10.79 17.08 11.41
N TRP A 66 9.94 16.94 10.40
CA TRP A 66 10.32 17.11 9.01
C TRP A 66 10.09 18.54 8.58
N VAL A 67 11.06 19.08 7.83
CA VAL A 67 10.98 20.42 7.27
C VAL A 67 11.44 20.42 5.82
N LYS A 68 10.77 21.25 5.03
CA LYS A 68 11.20 21.65 3.70
C LYS A 68 11.04 23.17 3.59
N VAL A 69 12.06 23.83 3.07
CA VAL A 69 12.09 25.28 2.90
C VAL A 69 11.99 25.62 1.42
N ASP A 70 11.20 26.66 1.09
CA ASP A 70 11.14 27.19 -0.27
C ASP A 70 12.21 28.26 -0.49
N GLY A 71 12.51 28.52 -1.76
CA GLY A 71 13.53 29.48 -2.16
C GLY A 71 14.85 28.79 -2.47
N ASN A 72 15.93 29.57 -2.45
CA ASN A 72 17.28 29.10 -2.80
C ASN A 72 18.29 29.45 -1.69
N PRO A 73 18.07 29.03 -0.43
CA PRO A 73 19.09 29.16 0.60
C PRO A 73 20.32 28.32 0.25
N THR A 74 21.48 28.74 0.75
CA THR A 74 22.71 27.95 0.75
C THR A 74 22.97 27.28 2.09
N ASN A 75 22.43 27.83 3.18
CA ASN A 75 22.59 27.27 4.52
C ASN A 75 21.43 27.60 5.46
N SER A 76 21.31 26.83 6.53
CA SER A 76 20.28 26.94 7.56
C SER A 76 20.84 26.72 8.97
N TRP A 77 20.14 27.26 9.97
CA TRP A 77 20.50 27.21 11.38
C TRP A 77 19.28 26.94 12.25
N VAL A 78 19.51 26.27 13.38
CA VAL A 78 18.63 26.38 14.54
C VAL A 78 19.18 27.50 15.42
N LEU A 79 18.34 28.47 15.73
CA LEU A 79 18.70 29.66 16.49
C LEU A 79 17.95 29.66 17.83
N TYR A 80 18.66 29.64 18.95
CA TYR A 80 18.07 29.85 20.28
C TYR A 80 18.18 31.31 20.68
N LYS A 81 17.09 31.87 21.20
CA LYS A 81 16.99 33.26 21.65
C LYS A 81 17.03 33.37 23.16
N PHE A 82 17.82 34.30 23.68
CA PHE A 82 17.89 34.63 25.10
C PHE A 82 17.45 36.07 25.37
N SER A 83 17.18 36.37 26.63
CA SER A 83 16.85 37.74 27.05
C SER A 83 18.08 38.65 26.96
N GLY A 84 17.92 39.79 26.30
CA GLY A 84 18.96 40.79 26.08
C GLY A 84 19.21 41.07 24.59
N LEU A 85 19.98 42.13 24.32
CA LEU A 85 20.34 42.52 22.96
C LEU A 85 21.37 41.52 22.38
N ASN A 86 21.11 41.04 21.17
CA ASN A 86 22.02 40.20 20.38
C ASN A 86 22.50 38.91 21.06
N ARG A 87 21.67 38.32 21.92
CA ARG A 87 21.99 37.05 22.59
C ARG A 87 21.30 35.89 21.89
N TRP A 88 22.04 35.29 20.97
CA TRP A 88 21.60 34.17 20.15
C TRP A 88 22.65 33.06 20.17
N LEU A 89 22.20 31.81 20.26
CA LEU A 89 23.05 30.65 20.07
C LEU A 89 22.72 30.05 18.70
N TYR A 90 23.72 29.96 17.83
CA TYR A 90 23.60 29.42 16.47
C TYR A 90 24.06 27.97 16.43
N LEU A 91 23.19 27.08 15.99
CA LEU A 91 23.53 25.69 15.69
C LEU A 91 23.45 25.50 14.18
N ASN A 92 24.61 25.42 13.53
CA ASN A 92 24.73 25.36 12.08
C ASN A 92 24.32 23.98 11.55
N LEU A 93 23.36 23.95 10.61
CA LEU A 93 22.91 22.70 9.98
C LEU A 93 23.77 22.31 8.77
N ALA A 94 24.55 23.25 8.21
CA ALA A 94 25.34 23.08 6.99
C ALA A 94 24.50 22.50 5.83
N SER A 95 23.26 22.99 5.68
CA SER A 95 22.29 22.47 4.72
C SER A 95 21.25 23.51 4.30
N PRO A 96 20.83 23.53 3.02
CA PRO A 96 19.83 24.47 2.53
C PRO A 96 18.38 24.07 2.84
N LEU A 97 18.12 22.84 3.28
CA LEU A 97 16.74 22.35 3.57
C LEU A 97 15.73 22.45 2.41
N THR A 98 16.19 22.56 1.16
CA THR A 98 15.33 22.64 -0.06
C THR A 98 14.62 21.33 -0.42
N ARG A 99 14.96 20.25 0.29
CA ARG A 99 14.30 18.95 0.26
C ARG A 99 13.82 18.59 1.65
N TRP A 100 12.83 17.70 1.74
CA TRP A 100 12.41 17.12 3.01
C TRP A 100 13.61 16.63 3.81
N SER A 101 13.79 17.26 4.96
CA SER A 101 14.92 17.08 5.84
C SER A 101 14.40 16.85 7.25
N TYR A 102 14.97 15.87 7.93
CA TYR A 102 14.56 15.51 9.28
C TYR A 102 15.49 16.15 10.29
N ILE A 103 14.94 17.01 11.15
CA ILE A 103 15.68 17.69 12.20
C ILE A 103 15.32 17.06 13.53
N VAL A 104 16.34 16.82 14.36
CA VAL A 104 16.18 16.36 15.74
C VAL A 104 17.01 17.25 16.64
N ILE A 105 16.37 17.78 17.67
CA ILE A 105 16.96 18.61 18.69
C ILE A 105 16.88 17.85 20.00
N LEU A 106 18.04 17.58 20.61
CA LEU A 106 18.16 16.99 21.93
C LEU A 106 18.71 18.06 22.86
N GLN A 107 17.93 18.45 23.86
CA GLN A 107 18.39 19.30 24.94
C GLN A 107 18.54 18.49 26.22
N HIS A 108 19.74 18.50 26.77
CA HIS A 108 20.07 17.85 28.04
C HIS A 108 20.92 18.79 28.88
N THR A 109 20.48 19.07 30.10
CA THR A 109 21.15 20.02 31.00
C THR A 109 21.38 21.37 30.31
N ASP A 110 22.64 21.74 30.11
CA ASP A 110 23.13 22.94 29.46
C ASP A 110 23.52 22.70 28.00
N LYS A 111 23.28 21.52 27.41
CA LYS A 111 23.77 21.18 26.08
C LYS A 111 22.63 20.96 25.10
N ILE A 112 22.71 21.61 23.93
CA ILE A 112 21.80 21.43 22.81
C ILE A 112 22.56 20.73 21.68
N SER A 113 22.04 19.59 21.23
CA SER A 113 22.58 18.86 20.08
C SER A 113 21.54 18.79 18.97
N VAL A 114 21.95 19.13 17.76
CA VAL A 114 21.07 19.14 16.58
C VAL A 114 21.57 18.15 15.55
N TYR A 115 20.70 17.21 15.20
CA TYR A 115 20.93 16.21 14.17
C TYR A 115 20.10 16.57 12.93
N LEU A 116 20.69 16.36 11.76
CA LEU A 116 20.04 16.49 10.47
C LEU A 116 20.17 15.18 9.72
N ASN A 117 19.05 14.56 9.36
CA ASN A 117 19.01 13.27 8.67
C ASN A 117 19.87 12.21 9.37
N SER A 118 19.69 12.06 10.69
CA SER A 118 20.45 11.15 11.58
C SER A 118 21.93 11.48 11.79
N VAL A 119 22.44 12.59 11.26
CA VAL A 119 23.84 13.01 11.43
C VAL A 119 23.91 14.21 12.38
N LEU A 120 24.74 14.12 13.42
CA LEU A 120 25.00 15.26 14.30
C LEU A 120 25.62 16.40 13.50
N ARG A 121 25.01 17.59 13.54
CA ARG A 121 25.49 18.79 12.82
C ARG A 121 26.16 19.80 13.74
N SER A 122 25.57 20.05 14.90
CA SER A 122 26.09 21.00 15.88
C SER A 122 25.70 20.55 17.28
N SER A 123 26.54 20.89 18.25
CA SER A 123 26.38 20.48 19.64
C SER A 123 27.05 21.53 20.51
N GLU A 124 26.25 22.41 21.11
CA GLU A 124 26.73 23.61 21.81
C GLU A 124 26.23 23.62 23.26
N SER A 125 27.02 24.21 24.16
CA SER A 125 26.58 24.53 25.51
C SER A 125 25.84 25.87 25.55
N MET A 126 24.84 25.96 26.42
CA MET A 126 24.12 27.17 26.76
C MET A 126 25.12 28.22 27.27
N PRO A 127 25.10 29.46 26.75
CA PRO A 127 26.05 30.48 27.18
C PRO A 127 25.90 30.88 28.65
N ASP A 128 27.01 30.94 29.37
CA ASP A 128 27.03 31.35 30.77
C ASP A 128 26.51 32.78 30.97
N GLY A 129 25.67 32.97 31.97
CA GLY A 129 25.15 34.29 32.37
C GLY A 129 24.09 34.89 31.44
N TRP A 130 23.64 34.17 30.40
CA TRP A 130 22.60 34.66 29.47
C TRP A 130 21.18 34.29 29.92
N GLY A 131 21.06 33.47 30.97
CA GLY A 131 19.79 33.01 31.51
C GLY A 131 19.17 31.89 30.66
N LYS A 132 17.85 31.73 30.79
CA LYS A 132 17.11 30.66 30.11
C LYS A 132 16.74 31.06 28.68
N PRO A 133 16.67 30.12 27.73
CA PRO A 133 16.13 30.40 26.41
C PRO A 133 14.66 30.86 26.48
N THR A 134 14.30 31.78 25.59
CA THR A 134 12.95 32.33 25.44
C THR A 134 12.21 31.76 24.23
N GLY A 135 12.94 31.08 23.33
CA GLY A 135 12.41 30.51 22.10
C GLY A 135 13.54 29.97 21.25
N PHE A 136 13.19 29.23 20.20
CA PHE A 136 14.09 28.93 19.11
C PHE A 136 13.36 29.06 17.77
N CYS A 137 14.11 29.19 16.68
CA CYS A 137 13.57 29.15 15.33
C CYS A 137 14.53 28.43 14.38
N VAL A 138 13.99 27.92 13.27
CA VAL A 138 14.78 27.45 12.13
C VAL A 138 14.84 28.61 11.13
N VAL A 139 16.05 29.01 10.76
CA VAL A 139 16.30 30.13 9.85
C VAL A 139 17.26 29.71 8.75
N ASN A 140 17.24 30.43 7.63
CA ASN A 140 18.13 30.21 6.50
C ASN A 140 18.64 31.54 5.95
N ASP A 141 19.59 31.47 5.02
CA ASP A 141 20.23 32.62 4.37
C ASP A 141 19.57 33.05 3.05
N SER A 142 18.38 32.53 2.74
CA SER A 142 17.73 32.88 1.47
C SER A 142 17.32 34.36 1.48
N PRO A 143 17.75 35.15 0.49
CA PRO A 143 17.36 36.56 0.37
C PRO A 143 15.94 36.73 -0.17
N ALA A 144 15.30 35.64 -0.63
CA ALA A 144 13.97 35.61 -1.21
C ALA A 144 13.08 34.61 -0.42
N LYS A 145 11.76 34.83 -0.41
CA LYS A 145 10.79 33.95 0.25
C LYS A 145 11.05 33.74 1.76
N SER A 146 11.26 34.84 2.49
CA SER A 146 11.28 34.79 3.96
C SER A 146 9.93 34.28 4.49
N GLY A 147 9.96 33.34 5.42
CA GLY A 147 8.75 32.76 6.02
C GLY A 147 8.07 31.65 5.21
N TYR A 148 8.67 31.18 4.10
CA TYR A 148 8.14 30.04 3.34
C TYR A 148 8.73 28.71 3.82
N MET A 149 7.90 27.90 4.46
CA MET A 149 8.30 26.57 4.91
C MET A 149 7.13 25.60 4.94
N THR A 150 7.43 24.32 4.82
CA THR A 150 6.50 23.22 5.04
C THR A 150 7.02 22.34 6.17
N LEU A 151 6.14 22.00 7.11
CA LEU A 151 6.42 21.16 8.28
C LEU A 151 5.52 19.92 8.29
N GLU A 152 6.07 18.82 8.79
CA GLU A 152 5.37 17.53 8.93
C GLU A 152 5.89 16.77 10.15
N ASP A 153 5.01 15.96 10.78
CA ASP A 153 5.34 14.97 11.83
C ASP A 153 6.21 15.55 12.96
N ILE A 154 5.70 16.61 13.60
CA ILE A 154 6.34 17.21 14.77
C ILE A 154 6.07 16.31 15.97
N THR A 155 7.16 15.77 16.54
CA THR A 155 7.16 14.94 17.74
C THR A 155 7.95 15.64 18.83
N LEU A 156 7.34 15.80 20.00
CA LEU A 156 7.96 16.41 21.15
C LEU A 156 7.83 15.49 22.37
N LEU A 157 8.94 15.28 23.08
CA LEU A 157 9.05 14.41 24.26
C LEU A 157 9.77 15.15 25.40
N SER A 158 9.27 14.98 26.63
CA SER A 158 10.05 15.35 27.82
C SER A 158 11.16 14.33 28.06
N GLY A 159 12.38 14.79 28.33
CA GLY A 159 13.57 13.95 28.45
C GLY A 159 14.33 13.78 27.13
N VAL A 160 15.53 13.18 27.20
CA VAL A 160 16.30 12.84 25.99
C VAL A 160 15.91 11.45 25.51
N ASP A 161 15.42 11.40 24.28
CA ASP A 161 15.22 10.18 23.52
C ASP A 161 16.10 10.17 22.27
N TYR A 162 17.15 9.34 22.29
CA TYR A 162 18.04 9.13 21.15
C TYR A 162 17.42 8.28 20.05
N SER A 163 16.29 7.59 20.29
CA SER A 163 15.58 6.86 19.24
C SER A 163 15.10 7.80 18.15
N LEU A 164 14.77 9.05 18.49
CA LEU A 164 14.37 10.09 17.54
C LEU A 164 15.49 10.52 16.60
N VAL A 165 16.78 10.30 16.91
CA VAL A 165 17.88 10.70 16.01
C VAL A 165 17.73 10.08 14.63
N LYS A 166 17.23 8.84 14.59
CA LYS A 166 16.80 8.20 13.36
C LYS A 166 15.29 8.41 13.26
N PRO A 167 14.77 9.00 12.17
CA PRO A 167 13.33 9.03 12.00
C PRO A 167 12.84 7.59 12.07
N ALA A 168 11.76 7.36 12.81
CA ALA A 168 11.01 6.15 12.59
C ALA A 168 10.74 6.12 11.08
N ILE A 169 11.32 5.15 10.38
CA ILE A 169 10.84 4.84 9.04
C ILE A 169 9.38 4.50 9.35
N PRO A 170 8.38 5.28 8.89
CA PRO A 170 7.01 4.82 9.00
C PRO A 170 7.09 3.41 8.44
N THR A 171 6.81 2.41 9.27
CA THR A 171 6.54 1.09 8.71
C THR A 171 5.48 1.44 7.71
N PRO A 172 5.73 1.32 6.39
CA PRO A 172 4.74 1.72 5.42
C PRO A 172 3.49 1.04 5.94
N THR A 173 2.50 1.82 6.38
CA THR A 173 1.17 1.31 6.74
C THR A 173 0.93 0.37 5.62
N PRO A 174 0.93 -0.98 5.83
CA PRO A 174 1.18 -1.91 4.75
C PRO A 174 0.26 -1.45 3.67
N THR A 175 0.85 -0.83 2.63
CA THR A 175 0.04 -0.36 1.53
C THR A 175 -0.69 -1.63 1.17
N MET A 176 -1.99 -1.59 0.86
CA MET A 176 -2.58 -2.76 0.24
C MET A 176 -1.78 -3.04 -1.06
N ASP A 177 -0.62 -3.70 -0.95
CA ASP A 177 0.18 -4.36 -1.96
C ASP A 177 -0.63 -5.59 -2.36
N ILE A 178 -1.72 -5.28 -3.05
CA ILE A 178 -2.49 -6.22 -3.80
C ILE A 178 -1.57 -6.71 -4.91
N ARG A 179 -1.11 -7.96 -4.78
CA ARG A 179 -0.21 -8.56 -5.77
C ARG A 179 -1.02 -9.36 -6.77
N TYR A 180 -0.79 -9.04 -8.03
CA TYR A 180 -1.32 -9.78 -9.17
C TYR A 180 -0.20 -10.63 -9.75
N SER A 181 -0.50 -11.91 -9.97
CA SER A 181 0.41 -12.82 -10.66
C SER A 181 -0.34 -13.65 -11.69
N ILE A 182 0.33 -13.95 -12.79
CA ILE A 182 -0.15 -14.86 -13.83
C ILE A 182 0.81 -16.04 -13.90
N ASN A 183 0.28 -17.27 -13.81
CA ASN A 183 1.08 -18.50 -13.83
C ASN A 183 2.23 -18.50 -12.82
N GLY A 184 2.00 -17.93 -11.63
CA GLY A 184 3.00 -17.80 -10.57
C GLY A 184 4.02 -16.66 -10.75
N THR A 185 4.00 -15.93 -11.87
CA THR A 185 4.89 -14.79 -12.10
C THR A 185 4.19 -13.47 -11.78
N ASP A 186 4.79 -12.66 -10.91
CA ASP A 186 4.25 -11.35 -10.51
C ASP A 186 4.19 -10.39 -11.72
N PHE A 187 3.09 -9.66 -11.87
CA PHE A 187 2.90 -8.66 -12.93
C PHE A 187 4.03 -7.62 -12.95
N LYS A 188 4.55 -7.25 -11.77
CA LYS A 188 5.66 -6.29 -11.63
C LYS A 188 6.95 -6.77 -12.29
N THR A 189 7.14 -8.09 -12.45
CA THR A 189 8.28 -8.67 -13.20
C THR A 189 8.27 -8.23 -14.65
N PHE A 190 7.07 -8.05 -15.23
CA PHE A 190 6.88 -7.54 -16.58
C PHE A 190 6.75 -6.01 -16.61
N GLY A 191 7.00 -5.32 -15.49
CA GLY A 191 6.78 -3.88 -15.35
C GLY A 191 5.31 -3.47 -15.39
N VAL A 192 4.37 -4.40 -15.23
CA VAL A 192 2.91 -4.14 -15.25
C VAL A 192 2.40 -3.87 -13.83
N TYR A 193 1.57 -2.84 -13.73
CA TYR A 193 0.89 -2.41 -12.52
C TYR A 193 -0.60 -2.31 -12.80
N VAL A 194 -1.43 -2.73 -11.84
CA VAL A 194 -2.90 -2.66 -11.92
C VAL A 194 -3.35 -1.44 -11.12
N SER A 195 -4.06 -0.51 -11.76
CA SER A 195 -4.59 0.70 -11.13
C SER A 195 -6.03 0.54 -10.65
N ALA A 196 -6.82 -0.27 -11.34
CA ALA A 196 -8.20 -0.58 -10.97
C ALA A 196 -8.59 -1.97 -11.47
N SER A 197 -9.60 -2.57 -10.85
CA SER A 197 -10.10 -3.88 -11.23
C SER A 197 -11.61 -3.98 -11.03
N ASP A 198 -12.24 -4.77 -11.89
CA ASP A 198 -13.67 -5.06 -11.91
C ASP A 198 -13.89 -6.56 -12.17
N GLY A 199 -14.97 -7.13 -11.63
CA GLY A 199 -15.34 -8.55 -11.79
C GLY A 199 -14.60 -9.54 -10.88
N LEU A 200 -13.66 -9.09 -10.05
CA LEU A 200 -12.87 -9.97 -9.16
C LEU A 200 -13.68 -10.48 -7.95
N LEU A 201 -14.54 -9.63 -7.39
CA LEU A 201 -15.32 -9.92 -6.17
C LEU A 201 -16.83 -9.75 -6.37
N ASP A 202 -17.25 -9.33 -7.55
CA ASP A 202 -18.65 -9.05 -7.86
C ASP A 202 -19.49 -10.31 -7.96
N ASN A 203 -20.81 -10.12 -7.88
CA ASN A 203 -21.76 -11.19 -8.11
C ASN A 203 -21.66 -11.71 -9.53
N LEU A 204 -21.76 -13.04 -9.67
CA LEU A 204 -21.80 -13.66 -10.98
C LEU A 204 -23.16 -13.45 -11.64
N LEU A 205 -23.15 -13.24 -12.95
CA LEU A 205 -24.35 -13.12 -13.75
C LEU A 205 -25.07 -14.47 -13.83
N LEU A 206 -26.36 -14.49 -13.48
CA LEU A 206 -27.19 -15.69 -13.56
C LEU A 206 -27.40 -16.09 -15.03
N LYS A 207 -27.40 -17.40 -15.32
CA LYS A 207 -27.93 -17.92 -16.58
C LYS A 207 -29.45 -17.76 -16.59
N ASP A 208 -30.05 -17.62 -17.77
CA ASP A 208 -31.50 -17.50 -17.89
C ASP A 208 -32.18 -18.71 -17.22
N PRO A 209 -32.95 -18.48 -16.13
CA PRO A 209 -33.63 -19.55 -15.42
C PRO A 209 -34.83 -20.02 -16.22
N ILE A 210 -35.31 -21.23 -15.92
CA ILE A 210 -36.57 -21.72 -16.49
C ILE A 210 -37.69 -20.86 -15.92
N GLU A 211 -38.53 -20.33 -16.81
CA GLU A 211 -39.68 -19.52 -16.45
C GLU A 211 -40.96 -20.02 -17.11
N TYR A 212 -42.07 -19.87 -16.39
CA TYR A 212 -43.40 -20.20 -16.86
C TYR A 212 -44.30 -18.97 -16.72
N GLU A 213 -44.92 -18.59 -17.82
CA GLU A 213 -45.89 -17.50 -17.89
C GLU A 213 -47.20 -18.05 -18.46
N TRP A 214 -48.29 -17.92 -17.69
CA TRP A 214 -49.61 -18.39 -18.08
C TRP A 214 -50.53 -17.20 -18.33
N PRO A 215 -51.30 -17.16 -19.43
CA PRO A 215 -52.14 -16.01 -19.79
C PRO A 215 -53.19 -15.62 -18.76
N ASP A 216 -53.63 -16.58 -17.94
CA ASP A 216 -54.64 -16.43 -16.90
C ASP A 216 -54.08 -16.07 -15.52
N TYR A 217 -52.76 -15.93 -15.39
CA TYR A 217 -52.07 -15.54 -14.15
C TYR A 217 -51.32 -14.21 -14.31
N HIS A 218 -51.21 -13.46 -13.22
CA HIS A 218 -50.34 -12.28 -13.17
C HIS A 218 -48.89 -12.68 -12.95
N GLY A 219 -48.00 -12.16 -13.80
CA GLY A 219 -46.57 -12.37 -13.68
C GLY A 219 -46.12 -13.74 -14.18
N LYS A 220 -44.94 -14.17 -13.72
CA LYS A 220 -44.29 -15.42 -14.12
C LYS A 220 -43.74 -16.17 -12.91
N ILE A 221 -43.65 -17.49 -13.01
CA ILE A 221 -42.91 -18.33 -12.06
C ILE A 221 -41.52 -18.57 -12.62
N VAL A 222 -40.49 -18.39 -11.78
CA VAL A 222 -39.08 -18.60 -12.14
C VAL A 222 -38.50 -19.71 -11.24
N ASP A 223 -37.91 -20.74 -11.84
CA ASP A 223 -37.22 -21.80 -11.10
C ASP A 223 -35.82 -21.35 -10.68
N LEU A 224 -35.64 -21.14 -9.37
CA LEU A 224 -34.37 -20.77 -8.75
C LEU A 224 -33.82 -21.88 -7.83
N SER A 225 -34.29 -23.13 -7.97
CA SER A 225 -33.87 -24.24 -7.11
C SER A 225 -32.39 -24.63 -7.30
N THR A 226 -31.87 -24.54 -8.53
CA THR A 226 -30.46 -24.79 -8.86
C THR A 226 -29.90 -23.67 -9.74
N PRO A 227 -29.58 -22.49 -9.18
CA PRO A 227 -29.09 -21.36 -9.96
C PRO A 227 -27.74 -21.69 -10.60
N ARG A 228 -27.59 -21.38 -11.89
CA ARG A 228 -26.35 -21.57 -12.65
C ARG A 228 -25.88 -20.21 -13.17
N TYR A 229 -24.58 -20.02 -13.30
CA TYR A 229 -23.99 -18.72 -13.59
C TYR A 229 -23.24 -18.72 -14.93
N GLN A 230 -23.21 -17.57 -15.59
CA GLN A 230 -22.42 -17.33 -16.79
C GLN A 230 -20.91 -17.27 -16.44
N PRO A 231 -20.00 -17.40 -17.44
CA PRO A 231 -18.59 -17.12 -17.24
C PRO A 231 -18.36 -15.75 -16.60
N ARG A 232 -17.35 -15.65 -15.72
CA ARG A 232 -16.99 -14.39 -15.07
C ARG A 232 -16.13 -13.58 -16.02
N THR A 233 -16.44 -12.30 -16.17
CA THR A 233 -15.57 -11.33 -16.84
C THR A 233 -14.81 -10.55 -15.80
N ILE A 234 -13.49 -10.49 -15.94
CA ILE A 234 -12.59 -9.70 -15.09
C ILE A 234 -11.95 -8.63 -15.96
N SER A 235 -12.04 -7.37 -15.55
CA SER A 235 -11.38 -6.25 -16.23
C SER A 235 -10.32 -5.64 -15.32
N LEU A 236 -9.08 -5.53 -15.79
CA LEU A 236 -7.99 -4.88 -15.08
C LEU A 236 -7.49 -3.69 -15.89
N ASP A 237 -7.53 -2.50 -15.28
CA ASP A 237 -6.89 -1.32 -15.85
C ASP A 237 -5.42 -1.33 -15.45
N CYS A 238 -4.55 -1.38 -16.45
CA CYS A 238 -3.14 -1.62 -16.29
C CYS A 238 -2.29 -0.50 -16.90
N PHE A 239 -1.13 -0.27 -16.31
CA PHE A 239 -0.05 0.46 -16.96
C PHE A 239 1.26 -0.33 -16.88
N LEU A 240 2.06 -0.25 -17.94
CA LEU A 240 3.39 -0.86 -18.03
C LEU A 240 4.44 0.24 -18.01
N LYS A 241 5.45 0.09 -17.14
CA LYS A 241 6.62 0.96 -17.07
C LYS A 241 7.89 0.19 -17.49
N ALA A 242 8.68 0.81 -18.35
CA ALA A 242 9.96 0.30 -18.82
C ALA A 242 11.01 1.41 -18.88
N SER A 243 12.29 1.06 -18.87
CA SER A 243 13.41 2.03 -18.87
C SER A 243 13.84 2.50 -20.26
N SER A 244 13.38 1.82 -21.32
CA SER A 244 13.64 2.17 -22.71
C SER A 244 12.53 1.64 -23.63
N ALA A 245 12.55 2.05 -24.91
CA ALA A 245 11.64 1.55 -25.94
C ALA A 245 11.80 0.04 -26.19
N ASP A 246 13.04 -0.47 -26.21
CA ASP A 246 13.31 -1.90 -26.42
C ASP A 246 12.85 -2.75 -25.22
N ASP A 247 13.16 -2.31 -23.99
CA ASP A 247 12.68 -2.95 -22.76
C ASP A 247 11.14 -2.97 -22.69
N PHE A 248 10.50 -1.88 -23.16
CA PHE A 248 9.05 -1.81 -23.26
C PHE A 248 8.48 -2.86 -24.21
N ILE A 249 9.05 -3.01 -25.41
CA ILE A 249 8.60 -3.99 -26.41
C ILE A 249 8.77 -5.43 -25.88
N GLU A 250 9.93 -5.73 -25.28
CA GLU A 250 10.23 -7.05 -24.72
C GLU A 250 9.26 -7.41 -23.58
N LYS A 251 9.05 -6.50 -22.62
CA LYS A 251 8.13 -6.71 -21.50
C LYS A 251 6.68 -6.92 -21.95
N VAL A 252 6.22 -6.16 -22.96
CA VAL A 252 4.89 -6.35 -23.54
C VAL A 252 4.77 -7.75 -24.14
N ALA A 253 5.76 -8.19 -24.91
CA ALA A 253 5.75 -9.51 -25.54
C ALA A 253 5.77 -10.65 -24.50
N LEU A 254 6.61 -10.53 -23.47
CA LEU A 254 6.69 -11.50 -22.37
C LEU A 254 5.39 -11.58 -21.57
N PHE A 255 4.77 -10.44 -21.28
CA PHE A 255 3.49 -10.38 -20.56
C PHE A 255 2.35 -11.00 -21.36
N ILE A 256 2.21 -10.62 -22.64
CA ILE A 256 1.19 -11.20 -23.54
C ILE A 256 1.42 -12.70 -23.72
N GLY A 257 2.68 -13.13 -23.80
CA GLY A 257 3.06 -14.54 -23.91
C GLY A 257 2.55 -15.41 -22.76
N GLN A 258 2.34 -14.85 -21.56
CA GLN A 258 1.71 -15.59 -20.45
C GLN A 258 0.27 -16.00 -20.75
N PHE A 259 -0.45 -15.22 -21.56
CA PHE A 259 -1.85 -15.48 -21.91
C PHE A 259 -2.02 -16.33 -23.18
N GLN A 260 -0.95 -16.56 -23.94
CA GLN A 260 -0.96 -17.31 -25.19
C GLN A 260 -0.62 -18.80 -25.01
N GLN A 261 -0.45 -19.26 -23.78
CA GLN A 261 -0.18 -20.66 -23.50
C GLN A 261 -1.44 -21.52 -23.70
N ARG A 262 -1.27 -22.83 -23.73
CA ARG A 262 -2.39 -23.77 -23.84
C ARG A 262 -3.22 -23.75 -22.55
N ASN A 263 -4.51 -24.05 -22.69
CA ASN A 263 -5.50 -24.08 -21.59
C ASN A 263 -5.72 -22.70 -20.94
N THR A 264 -6.49 -22.70 -19.85
CA THR A 264 -6.61 -21.52 -18.98
C THR A 264 -5.28 -21.21 -18.30
N GLN A 265 -5.11 -19.95 -17.98
CA GLN A 265 -3.95 -19.39 -17.31
C GLN A 265 -4.37 -18.97 -15.92
N ARG A 266 -3.49 -19.16 -14.94
CA ARG A 266 -3.84 -18.92 -13.54
C ARG A 266 -3.59 -17.47 -13.15
N LEU A 267 -4.64 -16.70 -12.98
CA LEU A 267 -4.59 -15.39 -12.33
C LEU A 267 -4.69 -15.58 -10.82
N LYS A 268 -3.76 -14.99 -10.07
CA LYS A 268 -3.77 -15.01 -8.61
C LYS A 268 -3.66 -13.59 -8.06
N LEU A 269 -4.58 -13.28 -7.14
CA LEU A 269 -4.69 -12.04 -6.40
C LEU A 269 -4.38 -12.31 -4.92
N ASN A 270 -3.38 -11.62 -4.39
CA ASN A 270 -3.03 -11.69 -2.98
C ASN A 270 -3.17 -10.32 -2.31
N ALA A 271 -4.14 -10.17 -1.41
CA ALA A 271 -4.41 -8.97 -0.64
C ALA A 271 -4.21 -9.23 0.86
N TYR A 272 -2.96 -9.43 1.28
CA TYR A 272 -2.49 -9.64 2.67
C TYR A 272 -3.01 -10.87 3.43
N SER A 273 -3.92 -11.65 2.86
CA SER A 273 -4.49 -12.81 3.54
C SER A 273 -3.73 -14.10 3.22
N GLN A 274 -3.78 -15.07 4.13
CA GLN A 274 -3.34 -16.45 3.86
C GLN A 274 -4.26 -17.19 2.87
N LYS A 275 -5.31 -16.53 2.36
CA LYS A 275 -6.31 -17.09 1.43
C LYS A 275 -6.31 -16.29 0.13
N PRO A 276 -5.39 -16.57 -0.81
CA PRO A 276 -5.39 -15.90 -2.10
C PRO A 276 -6.69 -16.17 -2.86
N HIS A 277 -7.07 -15.21 -3.72
CA HIS A 277 -8.10 -15.44 -4.73
C HIS A 277 -7.40 -15.93 -6.00
N VAL A 278 -7.85 -17.04 -6.53
CA VAL A 278 -7.25 -17.70 -7.70
C VAL A 278 -8.33 -17.94 -8.74
N PHE A 279 -8.00 -17.71 -10.00
CA PHE A 279 -8.91 -17.77 -11.13
C PHE A 279 -8.25 -18.46 -12.30
N GLU A 280 -8.99 -19.32 -12.98
CA GLU A 280 -8.56 -19.98 -14.22
C GLU A 280 -9.12 -19.19 -15.39
N VAL A 281 -8.28 -18.39 -16.05
CA VAL A 281 -8.71 -17.37 -17.01
C VAL A 281 -8.13 -17.56 -18.40
N TYR A 282 -8.81 -17.03 -19.42
CA TYR A 282 -8.20 -16.78 -20.73
C TYR A 282 -8.42 -15.33 -21.16
N LEU A 283 -7.54 -14.84 -22.03
CA LEU A 283 -7.64 -13.50 -22.59
C LEU A 283 -8.69 -13.47 -23.71
N ASN A 284 -9.77 -12.71 -23.51
CA ASN A 284 -10.92 -12.71 -24.41
C ASN A 284 -10.79 -11.69 -25.56
N SER A 285 -10.00 -10.65 -25.38
CA SER A 285 -9.80 -9.59 -26.38
C SER A 285 -8.34 -9.24 -26.56
N SER A 286 -8.00 -8.69 -27.72
CA SER A 286 -6.68 -8.10 -27.94
C SER A 286 -6.42 -6.96 -26.95
N ILE A 287 -5.17 -6.82 -26.53
CA ILE A 287 -4.77 -5.73 -25.65
C ILE A 287 -4.56 -4.47 -26.51
N ASN A 288 -5.38 -3.45 -26.28
CA ASN A 288 -5.20 -2.15 -26.93
C ASN A 288 -4.23 -1.27 -26.12
N LEU A 289 -2.94 -1.43 -26.39
CA LEU A 289 -1.88 -0.68 -25.73
C LEU A 289 -1.80 0.76 -26.26
N LYS A 290 -2.19 1.72 -25.41
CA LYS A 290 -2.02 3.16 -25.64
C LYS A 290 -0.66 3.58 -25.09
N LYS A 291 0.17 4.18 -25.95
CA LYS A 291 1.56 4.55 -25.64
C LYS A 291 1.99 5.75 -26.48
N ARG A 292 2.99 6.48 -26.00
CA ARG A 292 3.68 7.54 -26.74
C ARG A 292 5.17 7.26 -26.69
N TRP A 293 5.80 7.15 -27.86
CA TRP A 293 7.25 6.94 -27.98
C TRP A 293 8.01 8.14 -27.42
N ARG A 294 9.00 7.86 -26.58
CA ARG A 294 9.92 8.82 -25.96
C ARG A 294 11.29 8.15 -25.77
N ASP A 295 12.33 8.96 -25.70
CA ASP A 295 13.64 8.50 -25.27
C ASP A 295 13.66 8.37 -23.73
N GLY A 296 14.22 7.27 -23.22
CA GLY A 296 14.25 6.96 -21.79
C GLY A 296 13.00 6.21 -21.30
N ASP A 297 12.50 6.59 -20.12
CA ASP A 297 11.36 5.93 -19.47
C ASP A 297 10.12 5.90 -20.38
N MET A 298 9.61 4.69 -20.61
CA MET A 298 8.44 4.41 -21.43
C MET A 298 7.28 3.96 -20.55
N VAL A 299 6.10 4.50 -20.84
CA VAL A 299 4.85 4.12 -20.17
C VAL A 299 3.76 3.88 -21.21
N GLY A 300 3.03 2.78 -21.04
CA GLY A 300 1.83 2.49 -21.81
C GLY A 300 0.70 2.03 -20.91
N THR A 301 -0.52 2.38 -21.27
CA THR A 301 -1.74 2.02 -20.54
C THR A 301 -2.59 1.11 -21.40
N PHE A 302 -3.25 0.14 -20.78
CA PHE A 302 -4.14 -0.79 -21.46
C PHE A 302 -5.16 -1.36 -20.48
N GLN A 303 -6.24 -1.90 -21.03
CA GLN A 303 -7.19 -2.69 -20.26
C GLN A 303 -7.04 -4.16 -20.63
N LEU A 304 -7.05 -5.01 -19.61
CA LEU A 304 -6.99 -6.46 -19.74
C LEU A 304 -8.36 -7.05 -19.42
N THR A 305 -9.00 -7.67 -20.41
CA THR A 305 -10.31 -8.33 -20.25
C THR A 305 -10.14 -9.83 -20.28
N LEU A 306 -10.31 -10.45 -19.12
CA LEU A 306 -10.14 -11.88 -18.89
C LEU A 306 -11.49 -12.55 -18.67
N ILE A 307 -11.61 -13.80 -19.09
CA ILE A 307 -12.80 -14.61 -18.85
C ILE A 307 -12.40 -15.84 -18.06
N GLU A 308 -13.08 -16.07 -16.93
CA GLU A 308 -13.05 -17.33 -16.20
C GLU A 308 -14.28 -18.16 -16.60
N PRO A 309 -14.09 -19.29 -17.31
CA PRO A 309 -15.19 -20.06 -17.90
C PRO A 309 -16.05 -20.77 -16.84
N GLU A 310 -15.44 -21.23 -15.76
CA GLU A 310 -16.10 -21.97 -14.67
C GLU A 310 -15.90 -21.23 -13.33
N PRO A 311 -16.70 -20.18 -13.07
CA PRO A 311 -16.36 -19.22 -12.01
C PRO A 311 -16.69 -19.67 -10.59
N ILE A 312 -17.59 -20.64 -10.44
CA ILE A 312 -17.92 -21.26 -9.15
C ILE A 312 -16.92 -22.38 -8.89
N LYS A 313 -16.20 -22.27 -7.78
CA LYS A 313 -15.09 -23.18 -7.49
C LYS A 313 -14.83 -23.39 -6.01
N ARG A 314 -14.20 -24.53 -5.70
CA ARG A 314 -13.65 -24.85 -4.38
C ARG A 314 -12.14 -24.78 -4.45
N VAL A 315 -11.51 -24.16 -3.45
CA VAL A 315 -10.06 -23.94 -3.43
C VAL A 315 -9.44 -24.56 -2.18
N LEU A 316 -8.41 -25.37 -2.39
CA LEU A 316 -7.61 -26.00 -1.35
C LEU A 316 -6.17 -25.49 -1.42
N SER A 317 -5.43 -25.62 -0.33
CA SER A 317 -3.98 -25.39 -0.27
C SER A 317 -3.28 -26.68 0.10
N PHE A 318 -2.24 -27.02 -0.65
CA PHE A 318 -1.39 -28.16 -0.35
C PHE A 318 0.09 -27.76 -0.43
N GLY A 319 0.94 -28.39 0.39
CA GLY A 319 2.35 -27.99 0.54
C GLY A 319 3.32 -28.79 -0.33
N ALA A 320 3.47 -30.08 -0.03
CA ALA A 320 4.41 -30.97 -0.71
C ALA A 320 3.99 -32.43 -0.53
N GLY A 321 4.40 -33.30 -1.47
CA GLY A 321 4.10 -34.73 -1.42
C GLY A 321 2.81 -35.10 -2.15
N LEU A 322 2.16 -36.18 -1.70
CA LEU A 322 0.98 -36.75 -2.33
C LEU A 322 -0.30 -36.06 -1.81
N ALA A 323 -0.94 -35.27 -2.66
CA ALA A 323 -2.29 -34.78 -2.43
C ALA A 323 -3.31 -35.81 -2.93
N TYR A 324 -4.40 -36.00 -2.18
CA TYR A 324 -5.55 -36.77 -2.63
C TYR A 324 -6.84 -35.99 -2.45
N ILE A 325 -7.79 -36.23 -3.35
CA ILE A 325 -9.15 -35.74 -3.28
C ILE A 325 -10.07 -36.92 -3.59
N THR A 326 -10.99 -37.20 -2.67
CA THR A 326 -12.06 -38.17 -2.89
C THR A 326 -13.39 -37.43 -2.94
N LEU A 327 -14.21 -37.71 -3.95
CA LEU A 327 -15.51 -37.06 -4.11
C LEU A 327 -16.59 -37.98 -4.69
N THR A 328 -17.84 -37.67 -4.35
CA THR A 328 -19.05 -38.23 -4.98
C THR A 328 -19.80 -37.09 -5.67
N THR A 329 -20.03 -37.21 -6.98
CA THR A 329 -20.79 -36.22 -7.76
C THR A 329 -21.42 -36.87 -9.00
N SER A 330 -22.58 -36.37 -9.39
CA SER A 330 -23.27 -36.76 -10.64
C SER A 330 -22.85 -35.93 -11.86
N LYS A 331 -22.10 -34.84 -11.65
CA LYS A 331 -21.66 -33.90 -12.69
C LYS A 331 -20.14 -33.89 -12.78
N MET A 332 -19.63 -33.76 -14.00
CA MET A 332 -18.19 -33.63 -14.23
C MET A 332 -17.64 -32.37 -13.55
N VAL A 333 -16.54 -32.54 -12.83
CA VAL A 333 -15.71 -31.46 -12.31
C VAL A 333 -14.31 -31.52 -12.92
N ALA A 334 -13.64 -30.38 -12.96
CA ALA A 334 -12.24 -30.26 -13.32
C ALA A 334 -11.42 -29.94 -12.07
N ILE A 335 -10.20 -30.49 -12.00
CA ILE A 335 -9.26 -30.24 -10.91
C ILE A 335 -7.98 -29.64 -11.51
N HIS A 336 -7.67 -28.42 -11.12
CA HIS A 336 -6.47 -27.69 -11.49
C HIS A 336 -5.50 -27.72 -10.30
N TRP A 337 -4.41 -28.49 -10.42
CA TRP A 337 -3.49 -28.76 -9.31
C TRP A 337 -2.60 -27.58 -8.95
N GLY A 338 -2.50 -26.58 -9.82
CA GLY A 338 -1.81 -25.33 -9.53
C GLY A 338 -0.32 -25.26 -9.83
N ASP A 339 0.21 -26.34 -10.39
CA ASP A 339 1.54 -26.42 -11.01
C ASP A 339 1.46 -26.46 -12.55
N GLY A 340 0.29 -26.11 -13.11
CA GLY A 340 0.00 -26.17 -14.55
C GLY A 340 -0.56 -27.52 -15.01
N THR A 341 -0.65 -28.51 -14.14
CA THR A 341 -1.28 -29.81 -14.44
C THR A 341 -2.75 -29.86 -14.02
N HIS A 342 -3.49 -30.77 -14.65
CA HIS A 342 -4.95 -30.82 -14.58
C HIS A 342 -5.48 -32.25 -14.63
N THR A 343 -6.63 -32.47 -14.00
CA THR A 343 -7.43 -33.69 -14.14
C THR A 343 -8.86 -33.29 -14.49
N TYR A 344 -9.27 -33.59 -15.73
CA TYR A 344 -10.61 -33.31 -16.23
C TYR A 344 -11.52 -34.52 -16.09
N ASN A 345 -12.83 -34.30 -16.21
CA ASN A 345 -13.85 -35.34 -16.27
C ASN A 345 -13.90 -36.22 -15.00
N VAL A 346 -13.75 -35.62 -13.81
CA VAL A 346 -13.88 -36.34 -12.55
C VAL A 346 -15.36 -36.36 -12.15
N PHE A 347 -15.96 -37.55 -12.06
CA PHE A 347 -17.33 -37.77 -11.61
C PHE A 347 -17.56 -39.23 -11.22
N GLY A 348 -18.58 -39.51 -10.41
CA GLY A 348 -18.92 -40.86 -9.95
C GLY A 348 -19.14 -40.92 -8.44
N THR A 349 -19.06 -42.14 -7.87
CA THR A 349 -19.24 -42.39 -6.43
C THR A 349 -17.91 -42.73 -5.78
N GLY A 350 -17.51 -41.97 -4.76
CA GLY A 350 -16.28 -42.22 -4.00
C GLY A 350 -15.01 -42.24 -4.85
N VAL A 351 -14.98 -41.44 -5.94
CA VAL A 351 -13.83 -41.40 -6.86
C VAL A 351 -12.68 -40.69 -6.17
N SER A 352 -11.51 -41.34 -6.13
CA SER A 352 -10.29 -40.77 -5.59
C SER A 352 -9.32 -40.42 -6.70
N VAL A 353 -8.79 -39.21 -6.66
CA VAL A 353 -7.72 -38.73 -7.53
C VAL A 353 -6.53 -38.29 -6.69
N GLU A 354 -5.34 -38.50 -7.23
CA GLU A 354 -4.08 -38.23 -6.54
C GLU A 354 -3.14 -37.42 -7.41
N HIS A 355 -2.34 -36.57 -6.80
CA HIS A 355 -1.30 -35.79 -7.46
C HIS A 355 -0.08 -35.63 -6.57
N THR A 356 1.12 -35.78 -7.13
CA THR A 356 2.38 -35.68 -6.38
C THR A 356 3.12 -34.41 -6.73
N TYR A 357 3.30 -33.53 -5.75
CA TYR A 357 4.10 -32.31 -5.91
C TYR A 357 5.57 -32.60 -5.63
N GLN A 358 6.40 -32.37 -6.65
CA GLN A 358 7.86 -32.55 -6.54
C GLN A 358 8.54 -31.40 -5.80
N THR A 359 7.98 -30.18 -5.90
CA THR A 359 8.51 -28.98 -5.27
C THR A 359 7.61 -28.54 -4.11
N PRO A 360 8.19 -28.19 -2.95
CA PRO A 360 7.43 -27.59 -1.86
C PRO A 360 6.91 -26.20 -2.24
N GLY A 361 5.69 -25.89 -1.84
CA GLY A 361 5.11 -24.55 -1.92
C GLY A 361 3.62 -24.59 -1.64
N PRO A 362 2.96 -23.47 -1.31
CA PRO A 362 1.51 -23.48 -1.33
C PRO A 362 1.05 -23.65 -2.79
N HIS A 363 0.57 -24.84 -3.12
CA HIS A 363 -0.13 -25.15 -4.36
C HIS A 363 -1.61 -24.97 -4.10
N GLU A 364 -2.24 -24.01 -4.78
CA GLU A 364 -3.67 -23.82 -4.69
C GLU A 364 -4.39 -24.80 -5.63
N ILE A 365 -5.09 -25.80 -5.09
CA ILE A 365 -5.87 -26.72 -5.91
C ILE A 365 -7.24 -26.10 -6.14
N ILE A 366 -7.67 -25.99 -7.40
CA ILE A 366 -8.97 -25.45 -7.78
C ILE A 366 -9.84 -26.59 -8.33
N ILE A 367 -11.02 -26.76 -7.76
CA ILE A 367 -12.05 -27.68 -8.26
C ILE A 367 -13.17 -26.83 -8.85
N THR A 368 -13.41 -26.96 -10.15
CA THR A 368 -14.41 -26.19 -10.90
C THR A 368 -15.49 -27.08 -11.52
N GLY A 369 -16.57 -26.46 -11.97
CA GLY A 369 -17.76 -27.12 -12.49
C GLY A 369 -18.91 -27.02 -11.50
N VAL A 370 -19.76 -28.05 -11.46
CA VAL A 370 -20.95 -28.05 -10.59
C VAL A 370 -20.61 -28.56 -9.19
N ILE A 371 -19.79 -27.80 -8.47
CA ILE A 371 -19.28 -28.22 -7.15
C ILE A 371 -20.38 -28.31 -6.09
N GLU A 372 -21.54 -27.68 -6.30
CA GLU A 372 -22.68 -27.79 -5.40
C GLU A 372 -23.35 -29.16 -5.43
N ASP A 373 -23.16 -29.92 -6.52
CA ASP A 373 -23.70 -31.27 -6.68
C ASP A 373 -22.73 -32.35 -6.09
N ILE A 374 -21.62 -31.93 -5.46
CA ILE A 374 -20.72 -32.83 -4.73
C ILE A 374 -21.37 -33.17 -3.38
N THR A 375 -21.74 -34.43 -3.18
CA THR A 375 -22.44 -34.89 -1.97
C THR A 375 -21.50 -35.41 -0.89
N ASP A 376 -20.37 -36.02 -1.28
CA ASP A 376 -19.31 -36.46 -0.38
C ASP A 376 -17.98 -35.89 -0.84
N PHE A 377 -17.18 -35.39 0.09
CA PHE A 377 -15.89 -34.79 -0.20
C PHE A 377 -14.90 -35.02 0.93
N SER A 378 -13.70 -35.51 0.61
CA SER A 378 -12.57 -35.60 1.53
C SER A 378 -11.24 -35.31 0.82
N SER A 379 -10.30 -34.72 1.55
CA SER A 379 -8.95 -34.43 1.04
C SER A 379 -7.99 -34.26 2.22
N ASN A 380 -6.70 -34.51 1.98
CA ASN A 380 -5.63 -34.12 2.91
C ASN A 380 -5.15 -32.67 2.72
N ALA A 381 -5.68 -31.93 1.75
CA ALA A 381 -5.37 -30.52 1.55
C ALA A 381 -6.21 -29.61 2.46
N ALA A 382 -5.64 -28.47 2.84
CA ALA A 382 -6.32 -27.50 3.69
C ALA A 382 -7.36 -26.71 2.88
N LEU A 383 -8.60 -26.65 3.35
CA LEU A 383 -9.66 -25.88 2.69
C LEU A 383 -9.42 -24.36 2.82
N LEU A 384 -9.23 -23.67 1.70
CA LEU A 384 -9.16 -22.21 1.67
C LEU A 384 -10.56 -21.61 1.48
N TRP A 385 -11.24 -22.03 0.41
CA TRP A 385 -12.55 -21.55 0.00
C TRP A 385 -13.46 -22.74 -0.32
N ASN A 386 -14.57 -22.89 0.41
CA ASN A 386 -15.54 -23.95 0.11
C ASN A 386 -16.34 -23.70 -1.17
N LYS A 387 -16.59 -22.41 -1.43
CA LYS A 387 -17.24 -21.85 -2.60
C LYS A 387 -16.72 -20.42 -2.78
N LEU A 388 -16.13 -20.12 -3.93
CA LEU A 388 -15.63 -18.80 -4.33
C LEU A 388 -16.33 -18.31 -5.60
#